data_AF-A0ABD6BGT1-F1
#
_entry.id   AF-A0ABD6BGT1-F1
#
_cell.length_a   1.000
_cell.length_b   1.000
_cell.length_c   1.000
_cell.angle_alpha   90.00
_cell.angle_beta   90.00
_cell.angle_gamma   90.00
#
_symmetry.space_group_name_H-M   'P 1'
#
loop_
_entity.id
_entity.type
_entity.pdbx_description
1 polymer ?
#
loop_
_entity_poly.entity_id
_entity_poly.type
_entity_poly.pdbx_seq_one_letter_code
_entity_poly.pdbx_strand_id
1 'polypeptide(L)'
;MSVPGIVTSTLDGEEIAARVSLGGDDELFITPTRTIVYRSDGLLSDESADDYPHDADRLTLSEGRRKTKFTLEYALDGERTFTIPSSVTDEVLHPVLAGVLSGNGITEAGETVVKTYRFSELTLIITSERLVKHIGGAVWDGDYEEYRFDDVTNLDFEDGSVATQIVLTVDGRPQRIKAPNEEANDLRERLKRALFEYHDVGSLEELNETVGEDDDDGSREAAVDFGGGVDPLDADPPEPDDNDTSTGDATDAQSADPLASSRSDGVAADSGRQSNTNDGGQVQWSHAEAETAPHDDSDSVAATTDSDSFFEETAETDTADDPTRRADPVTTEPDPELIERLEALEAAVERQNEIIEKQGETIEQLIAELRQGR
;
A
#
# COMPACT_ATOMS: atom_id res chain seq x y z
N MET A 1 12.98 32.77 -5.21
CA MET A 1 13.41 34.07 -5.79
C MET A 1 14.86 34.37 -5.38
N SER A 2 15.20 35.51 -4.76
CA SER A 2 16.38 35.58 -3.87
C SER A 2 16.04 34.88 -2.55
N VAL A 3 16.98 34.14 -1.97
CA VAL A 3 16.75 33.46 -0.67
C VAL A 3 16.55 34.51 0.44
N PRO A 4 15.54 34.37 1.34
CA PRO A 4 15.33 35.29 2.45
C PRO A 4 16.52 35.38 3.43
N GLY A 5 16.62 36.51 4.14
CA GLY A 5 17.72 36.75 5.08
C GLY A 5 17.70 35.81 6.30
N ILE A 6 16.52 35.49 6.81
CA ILE A 6 16.34 34.53 7.89
C ILE A 6 16.75 33.12 7.44
N VAL A 7 16.28 32.66 6.27
CA VAL A 7 16.66 31.36 5.68
C VAL A 7 18.17 31.28 5.44
N THR A 8 18.79 32.35 4.94
CA THR A 8 20.25 32.44 4.75
C THR A 8 21.02 32.26 6.07
N SER A 9 20.41 32.60 7.20
CA SER A 9 20.97 32.38 8.54
C SER A 9 20.72 30.94 9.01
N THR A 10 19.51 30.39 8.79
CA THR A 10 19.16 29.00 9.16
C THR A 10 19.97 27.95 8.39
N LEU A 11 20.34 28.21 7.13
CA LEU A 11 21.18 27.32 6.30
C LEU A 11 22.56 27.01 6.90
N ASP A 12 23.11 27.87 7.76
CA ASP A 12 24.47 27.77 8.34
C ASP A 12 25.60 27.48 7.32
N GLY A 13 25.40 27.88 6.06
CA GLY A 13 26.34 27.68 4.95
C GLY A 13 26.10 26.43 4.09
N GLU A 14 25.06 25.63 4.34
CA GLU A 14 24.69 24.51 3.46
C GLU A 14 24.17 24.98 2.09
N GLU A 15 24.44 24.17 1.06
CA GLU A 15 23.88 24.39 -0.28
C GLU A 15 22.43 23.89 -0.35
N ILE A 16 21.58 24.63 -1.07
CA ILE A 16 20.18 24.26 -1.28
C ILE A 16 20.09 23.31 -2.47
N ALA A 17 19.81 22.04 -2.20
CA ALA A 17 19.59 21.00 -3.19
C ALA A 17 18.28 21.19 -3.97
N ALA A 18 17.20 21.58 -3.29
CA ALA A 18 15.89 21.82 -3.92
C ALA A 18 15.10 22.95 -3.25
N ARG A 19 14.18 23.55 -4.01
CA ARG A 19 13.25 24.59 -3.54
C ARG A 19 11.85 24.27 -4.06
N VAL A 20 10.85 24.35 -3.19
CA VAL A 20 9.43 24.16 -3.53
C VAL A 20 8.65 25.39 -3.07
N SER A 21 7.75 25.91 -3.90
CA SER A 21 6.87 27.01 -3.46
C SER A 21 5.66 26.44 -2.73
N LEU A 22 5.33 27.01 -1.58
CA LEU A 22 4.15 26.63 -0.80
C LEU A 22 2.94 27.54 -1.12
N GLY A 23 3.06 28.40 -2.14
CA GLY A 23 2.04 29.37 -2.53
C GLY A 23 2.11 30.69 -1.75
N GLY A 24 1.82 31.80 -2.43
CA GLY A 24 2.18 33.13 -1.92
C GLY A 24 3.69 33.32 -1.97
N ASP A 25 4.26 33.93 -0.93
CA ASP A 25 5.71 34.11 -0.77
C ASP A 25 6.34 33.04 0.17
N ASP A 26 5.57 32.01 0.58
CA ASP A 26 6.09 30.88 1.35
C ASP A 26 6.89 29.91 0.43
N GLU A 27 8.09 29.54 0.86
CA GLU A 27 8.99 28.60 0.15
C GLU A 27 9.47 27.50 1.14
N LEU A 28 9.86 26.35 0.61
CA LEU A 28 10.46 25.24 1.36
C LEU A 28 11.80 24.90 0.72
N PHE A 29 12.86 24.87 1.54
CA PHE A 29 14.25 24.69 1.10
C PHE A 29 14.78 23.36 1.62
N ILE A 30 15.29 22.51 0.73
CA ILE A 30 15.89 21.23 1.09
C ILE A 30 17.42 21.37 0.95
N THR A 31 18.13 21.06 2.02
CA THR A 31 19.60 20.95 2.11
C THR A 31 20.00 19.48 2.26
N PRO A 32 21.29 19.11 2.27
CA PRO A 32 21.69 17.73 2.58
C PRO A 32 21.17 17.26 3.95
N THR A 33 21.33 18.05 5.02
CA THR A 33 21.05 17.58 6.38
C THR A 33 19.66 17.89 6.91
N ARG A 34 18.92 18.82 6.29
CA ARG A 34 17.63 19.30 6.80
C ARG A 34 16.73 19.97 5.76
N THR A 35 15.45 19.99 6.07
CA THR A 35 14.43 20.80 5.39
C THR A 35 14.15 22.06 6.21
N ILE A 36 14.08 23.22 5.55
CA ILE A 36 13.73 24.51 6.16
C ILE A 36 12.41 24.99 5.56
N VAL A 37 11.41 25.19 6.40
CA VAL A 37 10.08 25.71 6.02
C VAL A 37 10.06 27.21 6.27
N TYR A 38 10.04 28.01 5.22
CA TYR A 38 9.95 29.47 5.32
C TYR A 38 8.50 29.94 5.29
N ARG A 39 8.16 30.89 6.16
CA ARG A 39 6.89 31.61 6.18
C ARG A 39 7.14 33.09 6.00
N SER A 40 6.44 33.64 5.03
CA SER A 40 6.40 35.06 4.72
C SER A 40 5.67 35.86 5.81
N ASP A 41 6.09 37.10 6.04
CA ASP A 41 5.43 38.02 6.97
C ASP A 41 3.96 38.26 6.56
N GLY A 42 3.05 38.10 7.52
CA GLY A 42 1.62 38.12 7.28
C GLY A 42 0.85 38.90 8.34
N LEU A 43 -0.39 39.27 8.01
CA LEU A 43 -1.26 40.14 8.85
C LEU A 43 -1.52 39.63 10.29
N LEU A 44 -1.14 38.39 10.61
CA LEU A 44 -1.35 37.71 11.89
C LEU A 44 -0.13 36.86 12.33
N SER A 45 1.00 36.91 11.63
CA SER A 45 2.16 36.02 11.87
C SER A 45 3.44 36.63 11.30
N ASP A 46 4.48 36.76 12.12
CA ASP A 46 5.80 37.26 11.73
C ASP A 46 6.56 36.28 10.80
N GLU A 47 7.57 36.78 10.06
CA GLU A 47 8.48 35.99 9.21
C GLU A 47 9.16 34.84 10.00
N SER A 48 9.08 33.58 9.51
CA SER A 48 9.72 32.40 10.15
C SER A 48 10.52 31.54 9.17
N ALA A 49 11.49 30.78 9.69
CA ALA A 49 12.22 29.75 8.95
C ALA A 49 12.59 28.61 9.91
N ASP A 50 11.70 27.62 9.98
CA ASP A 50 11.74 26.51 10.92
C ASP A 50 12.47 25.30 10.31
N ASP A 51 13.43 24.70 11.03
CA ASP A 51 14.24 23.57 10.57
C ASP A 51 13.70 22.19 11.01
N TYR A 52 13.87 21.22 10.11
CA TYR A 52 13.46 19.83 10.26
C TYR A 52 14.62 18.94 9.77
N PRO A 53 15.48 18.46 10.67
CA PRO A 53 16.58 17.56 10.33
C PRO A 53 16.14 16.29 9.61
N HIS A 54 17.05 15.71 8.81
CA HIS A 54 16.80 14.51 8.01
C HIS A 54 17.15 13.20 8.73
N ASP A 55 17.74 13.26 9.92
CA ASP A 55 17.97 12.13 10.84
C ASP A 55 16.73 11.80 11.69
N ALA A 56 15.53 12.00 11.13
CA ALA A 56 14.28 11.49 11.70
C ALA A 56 14.23 9.96 11.54
N ASP A 57 13.76 9.24 12.55
CA ASP A 57 13.57 7.79 12.54
C ASP A 57 12.26 7.37 11.83
N ARG A 58 11.32 8.31 11.66
CA ARG A 58 9.98 8.05 11.08
C ARG A 58 9.33 9.31 10.50
N LEU A 59 8.75 9.17 9.30
CA LEU A 59 8.02 10.22 8.56
C LEU A 59 6.56 9.80 8.34
N THR A 60 5.63 10.51 8.98
CA THR A 60 4.18 10.30 8.83
C THR A 60 3.53 11.51 8.12
N LEU A 61 2.67 11.26 7.13
CA LEU A 61 1.83 12.28 6.50
C LEU A 61 0.37 12.14 6.96
N SER A 62 -0.29 13.26 7.22
CA SER A 62 -1.73 13.33 7.46
C SER A 62 -2.35 14.31 6.47
N GLU A 63 -2.96 13.76 5.43
CA GLU A 63 -3.58 14.53 4.35
C GLU A 63 -4.99 14.98 4.72
N GLY A 64 -5.26 16.28 4.53
CA GLY A 64 -6.59 16.87 4.67
C GLY A 64 -6.94 17.71 3.45
N ARG A 65 -8.24 17.87 3.18
CA ARG A 65 -8.85 18.48 1.97
C ARG A 65 -8.23 19.80 1.44
N ARG A 66 -7.46 20.52 2.25
CA ARG A 66 -6.80 21.81 1.91
C ARG A 66 -5.33 21.88 2.30
N LYS A 67 -4.84 20.95 3.14
CA LYS A 67 -3.55 21.03 3.84
C LYS A 67 -3.09 19.64 4.26
N THR A 68 -1.81 19.36 4.11
CA THR A 68 -1.16 18.11 4.53
C THR A 68 -0.20 18.40 5.67
N LYS A 69 -0.37 17.72 6.82
CA LYS A 69 0.58 17.77 7.94
C LYS A 69 1.68 16.75 7.68
N PHE A 70 2.93 17.19 7.81
CA PHE A 70 4.11 16.32 7.87
C PHE A 70 4.52 16.23 9.34
N THR A 71 4.73 15.01 9.82
CA THR A 71 5.24 14.69 11.16
C THR A 71 6.55 13.93 10.99
N LEU A 72 7.64 14.47 11.53
CA LEU A 72 8.93 13.80 11.61
C LEU A 72 9.17 13.46 13.09
N GLU A 73 9.40 12.19 13.37
CA GLU A 73 9.66 11.66 14.72
C GLU A 73 11.15 11.32 14.86
N TYR A 74 11.76 11.77 15.95
CA TYR A 74 13.19 11.62 16.27
C TYR A 74 13.32 10.95 17.64
N ALA A 75 14.12 9.89 17.75
CA ALA A 75 14.22 9.03 18.93
C ALA A 75 14.69 9.76 20.22
N LEU A 76 15.33 10.92 20.07
CA LEU A 76 15.82 11.74 21.19
C LEU A 76 15.03 13.05 21.38
N ASP A 77 14.52 13.66 20.31
CA ASP A 77 13.92 15.00 20.32
C ASP A 77 12.37 15.03 20.19
N GLY A 78 11.72 13.88 19.98
CA GLY A 78 10.24 13.77 19.92
C GLY A 78 9.66 14.00 18.51
N GLU A 79 8.46 14.57 18.39
CA GLU A 79 7.89 14.93 17.09
C GLU A 79 8.12 16.41 16.73
N ARG A 80 8.62 16.68 15.52
CA ARG A 80 8.53 18.01 14.87
C ARG A 80 7.55 17.93 13.72
N THR A 81 6.75 18.97 13.51
CA THR A 81 5.69 18.94 12.50
C THR A 81 5.53 20.26 11.75
N PHE A 82 5.23 20.17 10.45
CA PHE A 82 4.86 21.31 9.62
C PHE A 82 3.60 21.02 8.81
N THR A 83 3.06 22.01 8.09
CA THR A 83 1.85 21.83 7.29
C THR A 83 1.86 22.68 6.03
N ILE A 84 1.72 22.04 4.88
CA ILE A 84 1.71 22.65 3.54
C ILE A 84 0.30 22.61 2.93
N PRO A 85 -0.03 23.38 1.88
CA PRO A 85 -1.25 23.17 1.11
C PRO A 85 -1.24 21.77 0.47
N SER A 86 -2.41 21.12 0.40
CA SER A 86 -2.49 19.75 -0.12
C SER A 86 -2.11 19.63 -1.60
N SER A 87 -2.22 20.71 -2.38
CA SER A 87 -1.87 20.77 -3.81
C SER A 87 -0.39 20.66 -4.13
N VAL A 88 0.51 20.79 -3.14
CA VAL A 88 1.97 20.65 -3.30
C VAL A 88 2.52 19.45 -2.50
N THR A 89 1.66 18.51 -2.11
CA THR A 89 2.04 17.38 -1.24
C THR A 89 3.17 16.56 -1.84
N ASP A 90 3.02 16.07 -3.07
CA ASP A 90 4.01 15.17 -3.67
C ASP A 90 5.26 15.91 -4.17
N GLU A 91 5.15 17.20 -4.48
CA GLU A 91 6.28 18.08 -4.82
C GLU A 91 7.19 18.34 -3.61
N VAL A 92 6.62 18.47 -2.40
CA VAL A 92 7.37 18.56 -1.14
C VAL A 92 7.84 17.19 -0.66
N LEU A 93 6.98 16.16 -0.74
CA LEU A 93 7.30 14.83 -0.21
C LEU A 93 8.54 14.24 -0.86
N HIS A 94 8.67 14.33 -2.18
CA HIS A 94 9.77 13.72 -2.92
C HIS A 94 11.17 14.17 -2.43
N PRO A 95 11.50 15.48 -2.39
CA PRO A 95 12.81 15.93 -1.89
C PRO A 95 12.96 15.81 -0.37
N VAL A 96 11.88 15.92 0.43
CA VAL A 96 11.95 15.68 1.89
C VAL A 96 12.31 14.24 2.20
N LEU A 97 11.66 13.27 1.52
CA LEU A 97 11.92 11.85 1.69
C LEU A 97 13.32 11.48 1.16
N ALA A 98 13.75 12.04 0.02
CA ALA A 98 15.13 11.90 -0.46
C ALA A 98 16.15 12.40 0.57
N GLY A 99 15.86 13.52 1.24
CA GLY A 99 16.64 14.02 2.37
C GLY A 99 16.70 13.00 3.52
N VAL A 100 15.55 12.53 3.99
CA VAL A 100 15.44 11.57 5.12
C VAL A 100 16.17 10.24 4.84
N LEU A 101 16.06 9.70 3.62
CA LEU A 101 16.81 8.49 3.23
C LEU A 101 18.33 8.72 3.28
N SER A 102 18.80 9.91 2.87
CA SER A 102 20.23 10.26 2.90
C SER A 102 20.73 10.53 4.32
N GLY A 103 19.91 11.21 5.15
CA GLY A 103 20.19 11.44 6.58
C GLY A 103 20.30 10.14 7.39
N ASN A 104 19.49 9.14 7.05
CA ASN A 104 19.54 7.79 7.64
C ASN A 104 20.61 6.86 7.01
N GLY A 105 21.38 7.36 6.03
CA GLY A 105 22.43 6.58 5.36
C GLY A 105 21.92 5.43 4.47
N ILE A 106 20.66 5.49 4.04
CA ILE A 106 20.04 4.52 3.12
C ILE A 106 20.49 4.79 1.69
N THR A 107 20.55 6.06 1.27
CA THR A 107 21.06 6.46 -0.05
C THR A 107 22.53 6.88 0.01
N GLU A 108 23.32 6.44 -0.97
CA GLU A 108 24.75 6.69 -1.05
C GLU A 108 25.07 8.06 -1.71
N ALA A 109 26.31 8.52 -1.59
CA ALA A 109 26.70 9.89 -1.92
C ALA A 109 26.78 10.15 -3.44
N GLY A 110 25.67 10.58 -4.03
CA GLY A 110 25.50 10.82 -5.47
C GLY A 110 24.27 10.13 -6.06
N GLU A 111 23.72 9.17 -5.32
CA GLU A 111 22.46 8.52 -5.62
C GLU A 111 21.29 9.52 -5.56
N THR A 112 20.29 9.34 -6.42
CA THR A 112 19.14 10.23 -6.50
C THR A 112 17.82 9.47 -6.43
N VAL A 113 16.82 10.04 -5.74
CA VAL A 113 15.45 9.50 -5.79
C VAL A 113 14.81 9.91 -7.11
N VAL A 114 14.33 8.91 -7.86
CA VAL A 114 13.71 9.06 -9.18
C VAL A 114 12.20 9.27 -9.08
N LYS A 115 11.54 8.54 -8.17
CA LYS A 115 10.10 8.68 -7.86
C LYS A 115 9.70 7.92 -6.58
N THR A 116 8.81 8.53 -5.81
CA THR A 116 8.05 7.89 -4.71
C THR A 116 6.63 7.55 -5.15
N TYR A 117 6.13 6.39 -4.75
CA TYR A 117 4.75 5.91 -4.89
C TYR A 117 4.19 5.54 -3.51
N ARG A 118 2.88 5.71 -3.30
CA ARG A 118 2.21 5.42 -2.01
C ARG A 118 0.88 4.71 -2.24
N PHE A 119 0.80 3.43 -1.85
CA PHE A 119 -0.34 2.55 -2.08
C PHE A 119 -0.95 2.10 -0.75
N SER A 120 -1.73 3.00 -0.13
CA SER A 120 -2.34 2.85 1.21
C SER A 120 -1.33 2.64 2.35
N GLU A 121 -0.80 1.44 2.50
CA GLU A 121 0.21 1.05 3.51
C GLU A 121 1.56 0.68 2.89
N LEU A 122 1.68 0.66 1.56
CA LEU A 122 2.90 0.30 0.83
C LEU A 122 3.53 1.54 0.19
N THR A 123 4.70 1.97 0.66
CA THR A 123 5.50 3.00 -0.02
C THR A 123 6.60 2.34 -0.84
N LEU A 124 6.72 2.73 -2.12
CA LEU A 124 7.82 2.32 -2.99
C LEU A 124 8.63 3.55 -3.41
N ILE A 125 9.95 3.41 -3.38
CA ILE A 125 10.88 4.49 -3.69
C ILE A 125 11.89 3.96 -4.71
N ILE A 126 11.79 4.44 -5.94
CA ILE A 126 12.77 4.17 -6.99
C ILE A 126 13.89 5.20 -6.83
N THR A 127 15.12 4.73 -6.70
CA THR A 127 16.33 5.55 -6.78
C THR A 127 17.09 5.27 -8.08
N SER A 128 18.26 5.88 -8.27
CA SER A 128 19.17 5.54 -9.35
C SER A 128 19.88 4.19 -9.17
N GLU A 129 19.89 3.60 -7.97
CA GLU A 129 20.73 2.42 -7.65
C GLU A 129 20.01 1.27 -6.93
N ARG A 130 18.82 1.51 -6.36
CA ARG A 130 18.00 0.51 -5.68
C ARG A 130 16.51 0.85 -5.64
N LEU A 131 15.68 -0.18 -5.49
CA LEU A 131 14.27 -0.05 -5.12
C LEU A 131 14.15 -0.23 -3.60
N VAL A 132 13.64 0.78 -2.90
CA VAL A 132 13.28 0.67 -1.47
C VAL A 132 11.77 0.44 -1.36
N LYS A 133 11.39 -0.49 -0.49
CA LYS A 133 10.02 -0.90 -0.21
C LYS A 133 9.76 -0.79 1.29
N HIS A 134 8.74 -0.04 1.67
CA HIS A 134 8.32 0.15 3.06
C HIS A 134 6.85 -0.26 3.21
N ILE A 135 6.49 -0.91 4.32
CA ILE A 135 5.11 -1.33 4.61
C ILE A 135 4.71 -0.85 6.01
N GLY A 136 3.83 0.16 6.07
CA GLY A 136 3.25 0.65 7.31
C GLY A 136 2.32 1.84 7.11
N GLY A 137 1.77 2.36 8.22
CA GLY A 137 0.98 3.60 8.23
C GLY A 137 1.83 4.88 8.25
N ALA A 138 3.16 4.76 8.30
CA ALA A 138 4.08 5.85 7.98
C ALA A 138 4.33 5.88 6.45
N VAL A 139 4.87 6.99 5.94
CA VAL A 139 5.39 7.01 4.56
C VAL A 139 6.81 6.44 4.51
N TRP A 140 7.56 6.55 5.62
CA TRP A 140 8.81 5.82 5.83
C TRP A 140 9.11 5.73 7.33
N ASP A 141 9.70 4.61 7.75
CA ASP A 141 10.41 4.41 9.01
C ASP A 141 11.44 3.28 8.84
N GLY A 142 12.13 2.90 9.91
CA GLY A 142 13.22 1.92 9.87
C GLY A 142 12.86 0.49 9.45
N ASP A 143 11.57 0.12 9.36
CA ASP A 143 11.13 -1.22 8.93
C ASP A 143 10.91 -1.27 7.40
N TYR A 144 12.02 -1.27 6.63
CA TYR A 144 12.02 -1.32 5.16
C TYR A 144 12.83 -2.50 4.58
N GLU A 145 12.57 -2.82 3.32
CA GLU A 145 13.34 -3.73 2.49
C GLU A 145 14.04 -2.93 1.36
N GLU A 146 15.33 -3.17 1.13
CA GLU A 146 16.06 -2.62 -0.02
C GLU A 146 16.42 -3.71 -1.04
N TYR A 147 16.39 -3.35 -2.32
CA TYR A 147 16.74 -4.23 -3.44
C TYR A 147 17.69 -3.46 -4.37
N ARG A 148 19.01 -3.67 -4.22
CA ARG A 148 20.04 -2.99 -5.03
C ARG A 148 20.01 -3.50 -6.46
N PHE A 149 20.22 -2.62 -7.42
CA PHE A 149 20.15 -2.98 -8.85
C PHE A 149 21.32 -3.88 -9.29
N ASP A 150 22.44 -3.89 -8.56
CA ASP A 150 23.56 -4.85 -8.71
C ASP A 150 23.13 -6.29 -8.38
N ASP A 151 22.25 -6.46 -7.38
CA ASP A 151 21.79 -7.77 -6.88
C ASP A 151 20.58 -8.32 -7.67
N VAL A 152 20.02 -7.56 -8.62
CA VAL A 152 18.82 -7.91 -9.41
C VAL A 152 19.21 -8.84 -10.56
N THR A 153 18.76 -10.10 -10.53
CA THR A 153 19.05 -11.10 -11.58
C THR A 153 17.90 -11.33 -12.56
N ASN A 154 16.70 -10.76 -12.33
CA ASN A 154 15.62 -10.76 -13.31
C ASN A 154 14.54 -9.69 -13.00
N LEU A 155 13.94 -9.12 -14.05
CA LEU A 155 12.74 -8.28 -13.96
C LEU A 155 11.63 -8.77 -14.88
N ASP A 156 10.45 -9.04 -14.30
CA ASP A 156 9.20 -9.36 -15.02
C ASP A 156 7.96 -8.67 -14.40
N PHE A 157 6.83 -8.69 -15.12
CA PHE A 157 5.58 -8.02 -14.75
C PHE A 157 4.34 -8.89 -15.04
N GLU A 158 3.70 -9.42 -13.99
CA GLU A 158 2.44 -10.16 -14.06
C GLU A 158 1.25 -9.16 -14.02
N ASP A 159 0.62 -8.87 -15.17
CA ASP A 159 -0.54 -7.98 -15.27
C ASP A 159 -1.81 -8.64 -14.68
N GLY A 160 -2.45 -7.99 -13.69
CA GLY A 160 -3.58 -8.54 -12.93
C GLY A 160 -4.85 -7.68 -12.96
N SER A 161 -6.01 -8.30 -12.71
CA SER A 161 -7.34 -7.65 -12.84
C SER A 161 -7.63 -6.49 -11.86
N VAL A 162 -6.78 -6.29 -10.85
CA VAL A 162 -6.96 -5.27 -9.78
C VAL A 162 -5.63 -4.55 -9.50
N ALA A 163 -4.54 -5.32 -9.46
CA ALA A 163 -3.19 -4.82 -9.29
C ALA A 163 -2.25 -5.59 -10.21
N THR A 164 -1.26 -4.90 -10.77
CA THR A 164 -0.13 -5.50 -11.47
C THR A 164 0.90 -5.92 -10.43
N GLN A 165 1.55 -7.06 -10.65
CA GLN A 165 2.59 -7.56 -9.77
C GLN A 165 3.94 -7.50 -10.48
N ILE A 166 4.82 -6.67 -9.94
CA ILE A 166 6.23 -6.60 -10.33
C ILE A 166 6.93 -7.81 -9.70
N VAL A 167 7.70 -8.53 -10.51
CA VAL A 167 8.51 -9.66 -10.08
C VAL A 167 9.97 -9.26 -10.26
N LEU A 168 10.61 -8.86 -9.17
CA LEU A 168 12.02 -8.48 -9.13
C LEU A 168 12.79 -9.63 -8.48
N THR A 169 13.61 -10.35 -9.23
CA THR A 169 14.44 -11.43 -8.68
C THR A 169 15.74 -10.85 -8.17
N VAL A 170 16.06 -11.10 -6.91
CA VAL A 170 17.24 -10.57 -6.19
C VAL A 170 17.89 -11.72 -5.44
N ASP A 171 19.20 -11.92 -5.53
CA ASP A 171 19.89 -13.13 -5.01
C ASP A 171 19.23 -14.45 -5.46
N GLY A 172 18.74 -14.52 -6.70
CA GLY A 172 17.97 -15.67 -7.21
C GLY A 172 16.58 -15.86 -6.58
N ARG A 173 16.06 -14.88 -5.82
CA ARG A 173 14.77 -14.95 -5.10
C ARG A 173 13.74 -13.97 -5.68
N PRO A 174 12.60 -14.45 -6.21
CA PRO A 174 11.60 -13.59 -6.85
C PRO A 174 10.75 -12.82 -5.82
N GLN A 175 11.05 -11.53 -5.66
CA GLN A 175 10.29 -10.60 -4.84
C GLN A 175 9.05 -10.10 -5.58
N ARG A 176 7.88 -10.24 -4.96
CA ARG A 176 6.58 -9.91 -5.56
C ARG A 176 6.01 -8.64 -4.93
N ILE A 177 5.91 -7.58 -5.72
CA ILE A 177 5.45 -6.27 -5.29
C ILE A 177 4.18 -5.92 -6.06
N LYS A 178 3.08 -5.63 -5.36
CA LYS A 178 1.78 -5.32 -5.98
C LYS A 178 1.58 -3.80 -6.07
N ALA A 179 1.17 -3.33 -7.24
CA ALA A 179 0.83 -1.94 -7.49
C ALA A 179 -0.59 -1.81 -8.07
N PRO A 180 -1.43 -0.87 -7.59
CA PRO A 180 -2.73 -0.58 -8.20
C PRO A 180 -2.58 -0.25 -9.68
N ASN A 181 -3.51 -0.76 -10.52
CA ASN A 181 -3.40 -0.65 -11.98
C ASN A 181 -3.35 0.80 -12.52
N GLU A 182 -3.81 1.78 -11.75
CA GLU A 182 -3.77 3.20 -12.09
C GLU A 182 -2.32 3.76 -12.15
N GLU A 183 -1.47 3.38 -11.19
CA GLU A 183 -0.07 3.84 -11.11
C GLU A 183 0.94 2.79 -11.59
N ALA A 184 0.52 1.52 -11.71
CA ALA A 184 1.37 0.40 -12.14
C ALA A 184 2.12 0.63 -13.46
N ASN A 185 1.51 1.34 -14.42
CA ASN A 185 2.16 1.63 -15.71
C ASN A 185 3.31 2.63 -15.58
N ASP A 186 3.11 3.74 -14.85
CA ASP A 186 4.16 4.73 -14.59
C ASP A 186 5.29 4.12 -13.75
N LEU A 187 4.96 3.32 -12.73
CA LEU A 187 5.92 2.55 -11.94
C LEU A 187 6.71 1.54 -12.79
N ARG A 188 6.05 0.79 -13.68
CA ARG A 188 6.69 -0.13 -14.63
C ARG A 188 7.66 0.58 -15.56
N GLU A 189 7.28 1.72 -16.12
CA GLU A 189 8.15 2.50 -17.01
C GLU A 189 9.33 3.13 -16.27
N ARG A 190 9.12 3.71 -15.08
CA ARG A 190 10.21 4.30 -14.29
C ARG A 190 11.17 3.26 -13.73
N LEU A 191 10.70 2.12 -13.24
CA LEU A 191 11.56 1.05 -12.72
C LEU A 191 12.41 0.44 -13.84
N LYS A 192 11.82 0.18 -15.01
CA LYS A 192 12.57 -0.22 -16.21
C LYS A 192 13.63 0.81 -16.55
N ARG A 193 13.25 2.09 -16.68
CA ARG A 193 14.19 3.16 -17.04
C ARG A 193 15.35 3.28 -16.03
N ALA A 194 15.09 3.18 -14.73
CA ALA A 194 16.13 3.24 -13.70
C ALA A 194 17.11 2.07 -13.80
N LEU A 195 16.62 0.83 -13.97
CA LEU A 195 17.47 -0.35 -14.19
C LEU A 195 18.23 -0.28 -15.52
N PHE A 196 17.62 0.25 -16.58
CA PHE A 196 18.26 0.44 -17.89
C PHE A 196 19.37 1.50 -17.82
N GLU A 197 19.15 2.60 -17.08
CA GLU A 197 20.12 3.68 -16.86
C GLU A 197 21.27 3.25 -15.93
N TYR A 198 21.02 2.32 -14.99
CA TYR A 198 22.04 1.74 -14.11
C TYR A 198 22.93 0.71 -14.83
N HIS A 199 22.35 -0.19 -15.63
CA HIS A 199 23.06 -1.26 -16.34
C HIS A 199 23.56 -0.89 -17.76
N ASP A 200 23.32 0.35 -18.22
CA ASP A 200 23.64 0.85 -19.57
C ASP A 200 23.04 0.00 -20.73
N VAL A 201 21.81 -0.48 -20.53
CA VAL A 201 21.06 -1.35 -21.48
C VAL A 201 19.87 -0.63 -22.11
N GLY A 202 19.49 -1.02 -23.34
CA GLY A 202 18.39 -0.41 -24.09
C GLY A 202 17.03 -1.09 -23.97
N SER A 203 16.95 -2.30 -23.39
CA SER A 203 15.70 -3.09 -23.35
C SER A 203 15.59 -4.06 -22.17
N LEU A 204 14.39 -4.61 -21.95
CA LEU A 204 14.13 -5.59 -20.88
C LEU A 204 14.75 -6.96 -21.16
N GLU A 205 14.85 -7.34 -22.44
CA GLU A 205 15.48 -8.59 -22.88
C GLU A 205 17.00 -8.50 -22.66
N GLU A 206 17.61 -7.39 -23.09
CA GLU A 206 19.02 -7.06 -22.87
C GLU A 206 19.37 -6.87 -21.39
N LEU A 207 18.47 -6.29 -20.57
CA LEU A 207 18.62 -6.26 -19.11
C LEU A 207 18.71 -7.69 -18.56
N ASN A 208 17.71 -8.53 -18.83
CA ASN A 208 17.65 -9.90 -18.31
C ASN A 208 18.76 -10.82 -18.89
N GLU A 209 19.36 -10.49 -20.03
CA GLU A 209 20.58 -11.12 -20.57
C GLU A 209 21.86 -10.61 -19.87
N THR A 210 21.90 -9.33 -19.47
CA THR A 210 23.07 -8.70 -18.82
C THR A 210 23.18 -9.04 -17.34
N VAL A 211 22.03 -9.13 -16.64
CA VAL A 211 21.96 -9.35 -15.19
C VAL A 211 21.54 -10.77 -14.81
N GLY A 212 21.06 -11.55 -15.77
CA GLY A 212 20.80 -12.97 -15.58
C GLY A 212 22.10 -13.70 -15.24
N GLU A 213 22.09 -14.49 -14.19
CA GLU A 213 23.21 -15.40 -13.90
C GLU A 213 23.36 -16.38 -15.07
N ASP A 214 24.60 -16.55 -15.56
CA ASP A 214 24.93 -17.58 -16.56
C ASP A 214 24.57 -18.96 -15.98
N ASP A 215 23.44 -19.53 -16.44
CA ASP A 215 22.92 -20.85 -16.08
C ASP A 215 23.82 -22.01 -16.64
N ASP A 216 25.10 -21.69 -16.91
CA ASP A 216 26.19 -22.61 -17.25
C ASP A 216 27.03 -22.99 -16.01
N ASP A 217 26.56 -22.70 -14.78
CA ASP A 217 26.89 -23.60 -13.64
C ASP A 217 26.19 -24.95 -13.84
N GLY A 218 26.80 -25.75 -14.70
CA GLY A 218 27.59 -26.86 -14.18
C GLY A 218 26.81 -28.03 -13.60
N SER A 219 25.47 -27.95 -13.60
CA SER A 219 24.48 -28.88 -13.03
C SER A 219 24.37 -30.20 -13.81
N ARG A 220 25.53 -30.77 -14.13
CA ARG A 220 25.79 -32.22 -14.22
C ARG A 220 25.81 -32.86 -12.81
N GLU A 221 25.07 -32.31 -11.86
CA GLU A 221 24.80 -32.90 -10.56
C GLU A 221 23.99 -34.18 -10.77
N ALA A 222 24.67 -35.32 -10.61
CA ALA A 222 24.11 -36.66 -10.52
C ALA A 222 22.97 -37.00 -11.51
N ALA A 223 23.36 -37.37 -12.74
CA ALA A 223 22.68 -38.50 -13.38
C ALA A 223 22.79 -39.70 -12.42
N VAL A 224 21.72 -39.98 -11.66
CA VAL A 224 21.73 -41.00 -10.60
C VAL A 224 22.00 -42.35 -11.24
N ASP A 225 23.19 -42.90 -10.99
CA ASP A 225 23.55 -44.26 -11.41
C ASP A 225 22.72 -45.26 -10.59
N PHE A 226 21.57 -45.63 -11.14
CA PHE A 226 20.74 -46.76 -10.67
C PHE A 226 21.46 -48.08 -10.98
N GLY A 227 22.58 -48.28 -10.29
CA GLY A 227 23.53 -49.36 -10.52
C GLY A 227 22.93 -50.74 -10.22
N GLY A 228 22.64 -51.49 -11.27
CA GLY A 228 22.10 -52.84 -11.20
C GLY A 228 20.58 -52.87 -11.18
N GLY A 229 19.98 -53.47 -12.22
CA GLY A 229 18.53 -53.61 -12.31
C GLY A 229 17.97 -54.46 -11.17
N VAL A 230 16.87 -54.00 -10.57
CA VAL A 230 16.05 -54.84 -9.70
C VAL A 230 15.29 -55.84 -10.57
N ASP A 231 15.34 -57.11 -10.19
CA ASP A 231 14.69 -58.19 -10.92
C ASP A 231 13.16 -58.14 -10.64
N PRO A 232 12.29 -58.02 -11.66
CA PRO A 232 10.85 -57.96 -11.43
C PRO A 232 10.34 -59.32 -10.97
N LEU A 233 9.83 -59.39 -9.74
CA LEU A 233 9.34 -60.61 -9.11
C LEU A 233 8.36 -61.38 -10.02
N ASP A 234 8.65 -62.67 -10.25
CA ASP A 234 7.74 -63.62 -10.90
C ASP A 234 6.44 -63.79 -10.09
N ALA A 235 5.46 -62.93 -10.39
CA ALA A 235 4.11 -62.99 -9.86
C ALA A 235 3.26 -63.99 -10.66
N ASP A 236 3.64 -65.27 -10.62
CA ASP A 236 2.92 -66.37 -11.27
C ASP A 236 1.55 -66.60 -10.57
N PRO A 237 0.40 -66.32 -11.23
CA PRO A 237 -0.90 -66.31 -10.58
C PRO A 237 -1.55 -67.71 -10.62
N PRO A 238 -1.85 -68.36 -9.48
CA PRO A 238 -2.53 -69.65 -9.49
C PRO A 238 -3.97 -69.53 -9.99
N GLU A 239 -4.39 -70.45 -10.86
CA GLU A 239 -5.77 -70.54 -11.35
C GLU A 239 -6.75 -70.95 -10.25
N PRO A 240 -8.02 -70.50 -10.28
CA PRO A 240 -9.03 -70.86 -9.29
C PRO A 240 -9.66 -72.23 -9.60
N ASP A 241 -9.44 -73.23 -8.74
CA ASP A 241 -10.15 -74.51 -8.77
C ASP A 241 -11.51 -74.42 -8.05
N ASP A 242 -12.60 -74.70 -8.77
CA ASP A 242 -13.95 -74.88 -8.21
C ASP A 242 -14.09 -76.28 -7.57
N ASN A 243 -14.45 -76.39 -6.28
CA ASN A 243 -15.54 -77.24 -5.75
C ASN A 243 -15.71 -77.24 -4.21
N ASP A 244 -16.75 -76.55 -3.76
CA ASP A 244 -17.80 -76.99 -2.80
C ASP A 244 -17.58 -78.24 -1.88
N THR A 245 -17.60 -78.07 -0.55
CA THR A 245 -18.75 -78.50 0.33
C THR A 245 -18.57 -78.32 1.86
N SER A 246 -19.50 -77.55 2.45
CA SER A 246 -20.11 -77.61 3.81
C SER A 246 -19.53 -78.46 4.97
N THR A 247 -19.25 -77.84 6.14
CA THR A 247 -20.07 -77.85 7.40
C THR A 247 -19.30 -77.36 8.65
N GLY A 248 -19.96 -76.79 9.69
CA GLY A 248 -19.41 -76.78 11.07
C GLY A 248 -19.53 -75.54 12.00
N ASP A 249 -20.75 -75.10 12.32
CA ASP A 249 -21.27 -74.48 13.59
C ASP A 249 -20.38 -73.79 14.69
N ALA A 250 -20.97 -72.76 15.35
CA ALA A 250 -20.71 -72.22 16.71
C ALA A 250 -19.34 -71.56 17.07
N THR A 251 -19.15 -70.63 18.04
CA THR A 251 -19.94 -69.67 18.90
C THR A 251 -18.89 -68.82 19.69
N ASP A 252 -19.08 -67.59 20.23
CA ASP A 252 -20.04 -66.47 20.09
C ASP A 252 -19.52 -65.26 20.96
N ALA A 253 -20.26 -64.14 20.96
CA ALA A 253 -20.27 -62.93 21.82
C ALA A 253 -19.50 -61.70 21.28
N GLN A 254 -20.12 -60.62 20.77
CA GLN A 254 -21.15 -59.68 21.29
C GLN A 254 -20.61 -58.49 22.13
N SER A 255 -21.18 -57.30 21.85
CA SER A 255 -21.07 -55.99 22.54
C SER A 255 -19.70 -55.27 22.45
N ALA A 256 -19.52 -54.06 21.91
CA ALA A 256 -20.33 -52.86 21.58
C ALA A 256 -20.27 -51.68 22.59
N ASP A 257 -20.27 -50.46 22.01
CA ASP A 257 -20.44 -49.10 22.56
C ASP A 257 -21.61 -48.96 23.58
N PRO A 258 -21.74 -47.89 24.44
CA PRO A 258 -21.23 -46.53 24.18
C PRO A 258 -20.76 -45.64 25.37
N LEU A 259 -20.36 -44.41 25.00
CA LEU A 259 -20.33 -43.12 25.73
C LEU A 259 -21.05 -43.02 27.11
N ALA A 260 -20.38 -42.43 28.13
CA ALA A 260 -20.81 -41.20 28.85
C ALA A 260 -19.99 -40.80 30.11
N SER A 261 -19.79 -39.47 30.25
CA SER A 261 -19.54 -38.62 31.45
C SER A 261 -19.45 -39.20 32.88
N SER A 262 -18.45 -38.77 33.68
CA SER A 262 -18.68 -38.03 34.96
C SER A 262 -17.42 -37.44 35.63
N ARG A 263 -17.65 -36.42 36.46
CA ARG A 263 -16.75 -35.53 37.24
C ARG A 263 -16.15 -36.16 38.51
N SER A 264 -14.99 -35.64 38.96
CA SER A 264 -14.61 -35.25 40.36
C SER A 264 -13.15 -34.74 40.33
N ASP A 265 -12.78 -33.52 40.71
CA ASP A 265 -12.82 -32.81 42.02
C ASP A 265 -11.66 -33.24 42.98
N GLY A 266 -10.99 -32.27 43.63
CA GLY A 266 -9.66 -32.49 44.24
C GLY A 266 -8.91 -31.35 44.97
N VAL A 267 -9.58 -30.26 45.36
CA VAL A 267 -9.29 -29.29 46.47
C VAL A 267 -7.87 -29.00 47.06
N ALA A 268 -7.67 -27.69 47.35
CA ALA A 268 -6.85 -27.07 48.43
C ALA A 268 -5.31 -27.00 48.26
N ALA A 269 -4.53 -26.08 48.87
CA ALA A 269 -4.77 -24.94 49.81
C ALA A 269 -3.63 -23.87 49.61
N ASP A 270 -3.50 -22.70 50.26
CA ASP A 270 -4.23 -21.94 51.31
C ASP A 270 -3.92 -20.41 51.20
N SER A 271 -4.73 -19.58 51.87
CA SER A 271 -4.58 -18.18 52.37
C SER A 271 -3.31 -17.34 52.10
N GLY A 272 -3.38 -16.01 51.93
CA GLY A 272 -4.54 -15.08 51.88
C GLY A 272 -4.35 -13.76 52.68
N ARG A 273 -5.33 -12.83 52.56
CA ARG A 273 -5.55 -11.60 53.38
C ARG A 273 -4.63 -10.38 53.12
N GLN A 274 -5.02 -9.10 53.28
CA GLN A 274 -6.36 -8.45 53.39
C GLN A 274 -6.29 -6.90 53.20
N SER A 275 -7.30 -6.33 52.51
CA SER A 275 -7.97 -5.02 52.78
C SER A 275 -7.31 -3.64 52.55
N ASN A 276 -8.18 -2.69 52.14
CA ASN A 276 -8.16 -1.21 52.35
C ASN A 276 -7.18 -0.36 51.51
N THR A 277 -7.49 0.89 51.09
CA THR A 277 -8.71 1.75 51.20
C THR A 277 -8.78 2.82 50.08
N ASN A 278 -9.91 3.52 49.95
CA ASN A 278 -10.12 4.67 49.06
C ASN A 278 -9.13 5.84 49.27
N ASP A 279 -8.83 6.54 48.17
CA ASP A 279 -8.86 8.01 48.03
C ASP A 279 -9.01 8.33 46.50
N GLY A 280 -9.49 9.48 46.01
CA GLY A 280 -10.02 10.67 46.69
C GLY A 280 -9.94 11.97 45.86
N GLY A 281 -10.14 11.93 44.54
CA GLY A 281 -9.87 13.08 43.65
C GLY A 281 -11.06 13.50 42.78
N GLN A 282 -11.81 14.52 43.20
CA GLN A 282 -12.84 15.17 42.38
C GLN A 282 -12.31 16.49 41.82
N VAL A 283 -12.49 16.73 40.51
CA VAL A 283 -12.44 18.08 39.91
C VAL A 283 -13.61 18.21 38.94
N GLN A 284 -14.41 19.27 39.12
CA GLN A 284 -15.65 19.55 38.40
C GLN A 284 -15.65 21.02 37.96
N TRP A 285 -15.67 21.29 36.65
CA TRP A 285 -16.16 22.52 35.99
C TRP A 285 -16.27 22.18 34.48
N SER A 286 -17.39 21.66 33.99
CA SER A 286 -18.54 22.43 33.47
C SER A 286 -18.34 23.02 32.07
N HIS A 287 -19.00 22.42 31.08
CA HIS A 287 -19.51 23.15 29.92
C HIS A 287 -20.94 22.68 29.68
N ALA A 288 -21.85 23.63 29.48
CA ALA A 288 -23.25 23.38 29.18
C ALA A 288 -23.78 24.58 28.40
N GLU A 289 -24.11 24.36 27.14
CA GLU A 289 -25.12 25.14 26.42
C GLU A 289 -25.67 24.26 25.29
N ALA A 290 -26.90 24.53 24.85
CA ALA A 290 -27.69 23.63 24.03
C ALA A 290 -28.21 24.33 22.76
N GLU A 291 -28.61 23.48 21.81
CA GLU A 291 -29.53 23.73 20.69
C GLU A 291 -30.12 25.16 20.53
N THR A 292 -29.79 25.83 19.43
CA THR A 292 -30.73 26.77 18.77
C THR A 292 -30.63 26.72 17.25
N ALA A 293 -31.74 26.39 16.62
CA ALA A 293 -32.11 26.65 15.22
C ALA A 293 -33.65 26.57 15.11
N PRO A 294 -34.29 27.06 14.04
CA PRO A 294 -33.79 27.89 12.94
C PRO A 294 -34.46 29.28 12.91
N HIS A 295 -34.19 30.07 11.87
CA HIS A 295 -35.19 31.00 11.31
C HIS A 295 -34.98 31.15 9.79
N ASP A 296 -36.04 31.61 9.13
CA ASP A 296 -36.28 31.58 7.67
C ASP A 296 -36.81 32.97 7.22
N ASP A 297 -37.19 33.10 5.94
CA ASP A 297 -37.82 34.26 5.27
C ASP A 297 -36.92 35.49 4.95
N SER A 298 -36.95 36.08 3.73
CA SER A 298 -37.59 35.61 2.49
C SER A 298 -37.18 36.36 1.20
N ASP A 299 -37.40 35.66 0.08
CA ASP A 299 -37.94 36.13 -1.23
C ASP A 299 -37.07 36.82 -2.33
N SER A 300 -37.47 36.51 -3.58
CA SER A 300 -37.22 37.14 -4.88
C SER A 300 -35.83 36.95 -5.56
N VAL A 301 -35.73 36.60 -6.86
CA VAL A 301 -36.73 36.17 -7.87
C VAL A 301 -36.06 35.23 -8.90
N ALA A 302 -36.85 34.38 -9.55
CA ALA A 302 -36.36 33.42 -10.56
C ALA A 302 -36.25 34.01 -11.98
N ALA A 303 -35.32 33.47 -12.77
CA ALA A 303 -35.32 33.54 -14.23
C ALA A 303 -34.73 32.25 -14.82
N THR A 304 -35.52 31.52 -15.60
CA THR A 304 -35.11 30.31 -16.32
C THR A 304 -34.91 30.61 -17.80
N THR A 305 -33.76 30.26 -18.36
CA THR A 305 -33.54 30.24 -19.82
C THR A 305 -32.62 29.09 -20.20
N ASP A 306 -33.04 28.30 -21.17
CA ASP A 306 -32.20 27.39 -21.93
C ASP A 306 -30.97 28.10 -22.53
N SER A 307 -29.92 27.32 -22.82
CA SER A 307 -28.85 27.71 -23.74
C SER A 307 -28.41 26.48 -24.51
N ASP A 308 -29.22 26.16 -25.52
CA ASP A 308 -28.99 25.10 -26.49
C ASP A 308 -27.79 25.44 -27.40
N SER A 309 -27.10 24.39 -27.86
CA SER A 309 -26.21 24.31 -29.03
C SER A 309 -25.54 25.59 -29.55
N PHE A 310 -24.25 25.78 -29.20
CA PHE A 310 -23.30 26.52 -30.04
C PHE A 310 -22.07 25.65 -30.35
N PHE A 311 -22.14 24.96 -31.49
CA PHE A 311 -21.02 24.27 -32.12
C PHE A 311 -20.41 25.24 -33.13
N GLU A 312 -19.18 25.72 -32.91
CA GLU A 312 -18.61 26.78 -33.76
C GLU A 312 -17.94 26.20 -35.02
N GLU A 313 -18.52 26.54 -36.17
CA GLU A 313 -18.07 26.18 -37.52
C GLU A 313 -16.77 26.93 -37.86
N THR A 314 -15.68 26.19 -38.10
CA THR A 314 -14.45 26.72 -38.70
C THR A 314 -14.05 25.89 -39.91
N ALA A 315 -13.81 26.56 -41.03
CA ALA A 315 -13.79 25.93 -42.35
C ALA A 315 -12.39 25.45 -42.79
N GLU A 316 -12.40 24.28 -43.41
CA GLU A 316 -11.57 23.79 -44.52
C GLU A 316 -10.16 24.40 -44.73
N THR A 317 -9.15 23.53 -44.72
CA THR A 317 -8.00 23.67 -45.63
C THR A 317 -7.65 22.29 -46.18
N ASP A 318 -7.58 22.17 -47.51
CA ASP A 318 -7.51 20.90 -48.25
C ASP A 318 -6.09 20.33 -48.32
N THR A 319 -5.91 19.03 -48.03
CA THR A 319 -4.72 18.27 -48.48
C THR A 319 -4.95 16.74 -48.57
N ALA A 320 -5.46 16.29 -49.71
CA ALA A 320 -5.11 15.03 -50.42
C ALA A 320 -4.93 13.68 -49.65
N ASP A 321 -5.98 12.84 -49.74
CA ASP A 321 -5.96 11.47 -50.30
C ASP A 321 -5.00 10.37 -49.72
N ASP A 322 -5.53 9.54 -48.80
CA ASP A 322 -5.16 8.11 -48.66
C ASP A 322 -6.43 7.24 -48.45
N PRO A 323 -6.78 6.33 -49.37
CA PRO A 323 -8.09 5.65 -49.36
C PRO A 323 -8.09 4.19 -48.85
N THR A 324 -7.37 3.83 -47.76
CA THR A 324 -7.46 2.46 -47.19
C THR A 324 -7.59 2.33 -45.66
N ARG A 325 -8.74 2.72 -45.08
CA ARG A 325 -9.35 2.07 -43.89
C ARG A 325 -10.81 2.50 -43.68
N ARG A 326 -11.78 1.68 -44.10
CA ARG A 326 -13.11 1.69 -43.47
C ARG A 326 -13.03 0.84 -42.20
N ALA A 327 -13.30 1.46 -41.06
CA ALA A 327 -13.78 0.76 -39.88
C ALA A 327 -15.28 1.04 -39.78
N ASP A 328 -16.10 0.01 -39.95
CA ASP A 328 -17.55 0.15 -39.75
C ASP A 328 -17.83 0.30 -38.24
N PRO A 329 -18.73 1.20 -37.82
CA PRO A 329 -19.10 1.35 -36.42
C PRO A 329 -19.90 0.13 -35.97
N VAL A 330 -19.24 -0.79 -35.28
CA VAL A 330 -19.86 -1.99 -34.71
C VAL A 330 -20.75 -1.58 -33.53
N THR A 331 -22.02 -1.34 -33.81
CA THR A 331 -23.08 -1.22 -32.80
C THR A 331 -23.44 -2.61 -32.28
N THR A 332 -22.55 -3.22 -31.50
CA THR A 332 -22.88 -4.40 -30.70
C THR A 332 -23.83 -3.94 -29.58
N GLU A 333 -25.09 -4.35 -29.66
CA GLU A 333 -25.99 -4.33 -28.51
C GLU A 333 -25.36 -5.20 -27.40
N PRO A 334 -25.32 -4.72 -26.14
CA PRO A 334 -24.66 -5.45 -25.06
C PRO A 334 -25.27 -6.84 -24.86
N ASP A 335 -24.40 -7.83 -24.68
CA ASP A 335 -24.80 -9.24 -24.57
C ASP A 335 -25.80 -9.42 -23.40
N PRO A 336 -26.99 -9.99 -23.63
CA PRO A 336 -27.99 -10.16 -22.57
C PRO A 336 -27.48 -11.02 -21.40
N GLU A 337 -26.54 -11.95 -21.63
CA GLU A 337 -25.94 -12.74 -20.54
C GLU A 337 -25.05 -11.87 -19.61
N LEU A 338 -24.46 -10.79 -20.13
CA LEU A 338 -23.72 -9.82 -19.32
C LEU A 338 -24.65 -8.91 -18.51
N ILE A 339 -25.82 -8.58 -19.03
CA ILE A 339 -26.83 -7.77 -18.33
C ILE A 339 -27.43 -8.57 -17.16
N GLU A 340 -27.89 -9.80 -17.40
CA GLU A 340 -28.41 -10.68 -16.34
C GLU A 340 -27.35 -10.94 -15.25
N ARG A 341 -26.07 -11.08 -15.65
CA ARG A 341 -24.96 -11.23 -14.71
C ARG A 341 -24.66 -9.96 -13.90
N LEU A 342 -24.84 -8.76 -14.47
CA LEU A 342 -24.71 -7.50 -13.74
C LEU A 342 -25.83 -7.34 -12.71
N GLU A 343 -27.09 -7.54 -13.09
CA GLU A 343 -28.25 -7.49 -12.18
C GLU A 343 -28.09 -8.51 -11.03
N ALA A 344 -27.60 -9.72 -11.33
CA ALA A 344 -27.33 -10.75 -10.33
C ALA A 344 -26.19 -10.38 -9.35
N LEU A 345 -25.18 -9.62 -9.80
CA LEU A 345 -24.11 -9.10 -8.94
C LEU A 345 -24.59 -7.92 -8.09
N GLU A 346 -25.33 -6.98 -8.67
CA GLU A 346 -25.90 -5.81 -7.97
C GLU A 346 -26.81 -6.28 -6.82
N ALA A 347 -27.73 -7.20 -7.12
CA ALA A 347 -28.58 -7.83 -6.10
C ALA A 347 -27.79 -8.69 -5.09
N ALA A 348 -26.54 -9.08 -5.34
CA ALA A 348 -25.68 -9.75 -4.35
C ALA A 348 -24.98 -8.73 -3.43
N VAL A 349 -24.51 -7.60 -3.98
CA VAL A 349 -23.90 -6.49 -3.22
C VAL A 349 -24.91 -5.82 -2.30
N GLU A 350 -26.14 -5.57 -2.75
CA GLU A 350 -27.20 -4.99 -1.92
C GLU A 350 -27.49 -5.86 -0.68
N ARG A 351 -27.59 -7.19 -0.88
CA ARG A 351 -27.75 -8.14 0.23
C ARG A 351 -26.54 -8.22 1.16
N GLN A 352 -25.31 -7.99 0.67
CA GLN A 352 -24.14 -7.88 1.55
C GLN A 352 -24.18 -6.61 2.40
N ASN A 353 -24.55 -5.47 1.82
CA ASN A 353 -24.71 -4.22 2.56
C ASN A 353 -25.78 -4.34 3.67
N GLU A 354 -26.94 -4.93 3.35
CA GLU A 354 -28.02 -5.18 4.33
C GLU A 354 -27.58 -6.12 5.48
N ILE A 355 -26.63 -7.02 5.24
CA ILE A 355 -26.04 -7.90 6.27
C ILE A 355 -25.01 -7.12 7.11
N ILE A 356 -24.17 -6.28 6.48
CA ILE A 356 -23.17 -5.45 7.17
C ILE A 356 -23.84 -4.43 8.09
N GLU A 357 -24.93 -3.80 7.65
CA GLU A 357 -25.71 -2.85 8.46
C GLU A 357 -26.26 -3.51 9.72
N LYS A 358 -26.89 -4.69 9.60
CA LYS A 358 -27.40 -5.48 10.74
C LYS A 358 -26.28 -5.99 11.66
N GLN A 359 -25.09 -6.28 11.12
CA GLN A 359 -23.91 -6.59 11.93
C GLN A 359 -23.43 -5.36 12.71
N GLY A 360 -23.46 -4.16 12.10
CA GLY A 360 -23.22 -2.88 12.76
C GLY A 360 -24.18 -2.65 13.93
N GLU A 361 -25.50 -2.71 13.69
CA GLU A 361 -26.52 -2.59 14.74
C GLU A 361 -26.30 -3.59 15.90
N THR A 362 -25.99 -4.85 15.56
CA THR A 362 -25.72 -5.90 16.56
C THR A 362 -24.47 -5.59 17.39
N ILE A 363 -23.41 -5.06 16.76
CA ILE A 363 -22.16 -4.66 17.44
C ILE A 363 -22.42 -3.45 18.35
N GLU A 364 -23.16 -2.44 17.89
CA GLU A 364 -23.54 -1.29 18.72
C GLU A 364 -24.40 -1.70 19.93
N GLN A 365 -25.36 -2.62 19.74
CA GLN A 365 -26.16 -3.16 20.83
C GLN A 365 -25.29 -3.91 21.87
N LEU A 366 -24.34 -4.74 21.43
CA LEU A 366 -23.40 -5.44 22.31
C LEU A 366 -22.48 -4.46 23.06
N ILE A 367 -22.01 -3.40 22.39
CA ILE A 367 -21.20 -2.33 23.01
C ILE A 367 -22.02 -1.56 24.05
N ALA A 368 -23.29 -1.26 23.76
CA ALA A 368 -24.19 -0.60 24.71
C ALA A 368 -24.45 -1.46 25.95
N GLU A 369 -24.72 -2.76 25.78
CA GLU A 369 -24.96 -3.70 26.88
C GLU A 369 -23.69 -3.90 27.75
N LEU A 370 -22.52 -4.06 27.13
CA LEU A 370 -21.21 -4.09 27.82
C LEU A 370 -20.89 -2.78 28.57
N ARG A 371 -21.36 -1.64 28.07
CA ARG A 371 -21.19 -0.32 28.71
C ARG A 371 -22.17 -0.09 29.86
N GLN A 372 -23.33 -0.74 29.85
CA GLN A 372 -24.38 -0.59 30.87
C GLN A 372 -24.26 -1.62 32.02
N GLY A 373 -23.54 -2.73 31.80
CA GLY A 373 -23.25 -3.75 32.80
C GLY A 373 -21.98 -3.53 33.64
N ARG A 374 -21.52 -2.28 33.83
CA ARG A 374 -20.22 -1.95 34.44
C ARG A 374 -20.28 -0.82 35.47
#